data_AF-A0A7C2RMB0-F1
#
_entry.id   AF-A0A7C2RMB0-F1
#
_cell.length_a   1.000
_cell.length_b   1.000
_cell.length_c   1.000
_cell.angle_alpha   90.00
_cell.angle_beta   90.00
_cell.angle_gamma   90.00
#
_symmetry.space_group_name_H-M   'P 1'
#
loop_
_entity.id
_entity.type
_entity.pdbx_description
1 polymer ?
#
loop_
_entity_poly.entity_id
_entity_poly.type
_entity_poly.pdbx_seq_one_letter_code
_entity_poly.pdbx_strand_id
1 'polypeptide(L)'
;MREMSKWLVYVILAVVLAALAILFLLNSLGYMERAMVGSSLLSALIGFTLLSGSLYALKISAYVYSIAKSRETGERRGEDQGV
;
A
#
# COMPACT_ATOMS: atom_id res chain seq x y z
N MET A 1 -18.00 -6.18 -12.11
CA MET A 1 -17.05 -5.07 -12.41
C MET A 1 -16.66 -4.22 -11.20
N ARG A 2 -17.61 -3.75 -10.35
CA ARG A 2 -17.30 -2.88 -9.18
C ARG A 2 -16.43 -3.51 -8.07
N GLU A 3 -16.50 -4.81 -7.85
CA GLU A 3 -15.73 -5.52 -6.79
C GLU A 3 -14.23 -5.60 -7.14
N MET A 4 -13.93 -5.87 -8.41
CA MET A 4 -12.56 -6.10 -8.89
C MET A 4 -11.70 -4.83 -8.91
N SER A 5 -12.33 -3.64 -8.85
CA SER A 5 -11.60 -2.37 -8.77
C SER A 5 -11.13 -2.02 -7.37
N LYS A 6 -11.74 -2.61 -6.32
CA LYS A 6 -11.47 -2.21 -4.92
C LYS A 6 -10.04 -2.50 -4.49
N TRP A 7 -9.51 -3.70 -4.80
CA TRP A 7 -8.12 -4.05 -4.45
C TRP A 7 -7.12 -3.16 -5.19
N LEU A 8 -7.35 -2.87 -6.47
CA LEU A 8 -6.52 -1.96 -7.27
C LEU A 8 -6.40 -0.56 -6.67
N VAL A 9 -7.47 -0.02 -6.09
CA VAL A 9 -7.43 1.29 -5.41
C VAL A 9 -6.46 1.27 -4.23
N TYR A 10 -6.47 0.21 -3.42
CA TYR A 10 -5.53 0.08 -2.29
C TYR A 10 -4.08 -0.11 -2.75
N VAL A 11 -3.85 -0.80 -3.87
CA VAL A 11 -2.51 -0.88 -4.48
C VAL A 11 -2.02 0.49 -4.92
N ILE A 12 -2.84 1.23 -5.67
CA ILE A 12 -2.49 2.57 -6.16
C ILE A 12 -2.19 3.48 -4.97
N LEU A 13 -3.04 3.47 -3.94
CA LEU A 13 -2.82 4.25 -2.73
C LEU A 13 -1.51 3.88 -2.05
N ALA A 14 -1.19 2.59 -1.94
CA ALA A 14 0.08 2.15 -1.37
C ALA A 14 1.28 2.64 -2.17
N VAL A 15 1.22 2.55 -3.51
CA VAL A 15 2.31 3.03 -4.38
C VAL A 15 2.51 4.53 -4.23
N VAL A 16 1.44 5.32 -4.17
CA VAL A 16 1.52 6.78 -3.93
C VAL A 16 2.14 7.08 -2.57
N LEU A 17 1.70 6.41 -1.51
CA LEU A 17 2.26 6.60 -0.17
C LEU A 17 3.74 6.20 -0.10
N ALA A 18 4.13 5.12 -0.77
CA ALA A 18 5.53 4.69 -0.85
C ALA A 18 6.41 5.69 -1.60
N ALA A 19 5.91 6.24 -2.72
CA ALA A 19 6.62 7.28 -3.46
C ALA A 19 6.82 8.54 -2.62
N LEU A 20 5.78 9.01 -1.93
CA LEU A 20 5.88 10.14 -1.00
C LEU A 20 6.84 9.86 0.15
N ALA A 21 6.80 8.64 0.72
CA ALA A 21 7.73 8.23 1.76
C ALA A 21 9.19 8.34 1.31
N ILE A 22 9.50 7.86 0.11
CA ILE A 22 10.85 7.94 -0.47
C ILE A 22 11.29 9.40 -0.62
N LEU A 23 10.42 10.27 -1.15
CA LEU A 23 10.73 11.70 -1.28
C LEU A 23 11.04 12.35 0.06
N PHE A 24 10.29 12.04 1.12
CA PHE A 24 10.53 12.55 2.47
C PHE A 24 11.84 12.02 3.08
N LEU A 25 12.18 10.76 2.82
CA LEU A 25 13.46 10.18 3.27
C LEU A 25 14.65 10.81 2.53
N LEU A 26 14.54 11.05 1.23
CA LEU A 26 15.57 11.76 0.46
C LEU A 26 15.72 13.21 0.95
N ASN A 27 14.61 13.89 1.23
CA ASN A 27 14.63 15.25 1.78
C ASN A 27 15.25 15.29 3.19
N SER A 28 15.05 14.23 3.99
CA SER A 28 15.71 14.08 5.29
C SER A 28 17.24 14.08 5.18
N LEU A 29 17.78 13.41 4.16
CA LEU A 29 19.22 13.42 3.87
C LEU A 29 19.69 14.83 3.48
N GLY A 30 18.94 15.53 2.64
CA GLY A 30 19.26 16.92 2.25
C GLY A 30 19.25 17.90 3.43
N TYR A 31 18.36 17.73 4.41
CA TYR A 31 18.39 18.53 5.64
C TYR A 31 19.59 18.21 6.53
N MET A 32 20.07 16.97 6.55
CA MET A 32 21.29 16.58 7.27
C MET A 32 22.52 17.27 6.70
N GLU A 33 22.65 17.37 5.38
CA GLU A 33 23.74 18.08 4.71
C GLU A 33 23.82 19.56 5.10
N ARG A 34 22.68 20.17 5.42
CA ARG A 34 22.56 21.59 5.81
C ARG A 34 22.64 21.83 7.32
N ALA A 35 23.07 20.83 8.10
CA ALA A 35 23.10 20.84 9.56
C ALA A 35 21.73 21.10 10.23
N MET A 36 20.62 20.86 9.52
CA MET A 36 19.25 21.01 10.03
C MET A 36 18.74 19.68 10.60
N VAL A 37 19.27 19.28 11.76
CA VAL A 37 18.99 17.98 12.38
C VAL A 37 17.50 17.79 12.72
N GLY A 38 16.84 18.83 13.26
CA GLY A 38 15.42 18.75 13.62
C GLY A 38 14.50 18.52 12.41
N SER A 39 14.72 19.27 11.32
CA SER A 39 13.97 19.12 10.07
C SER A 39 14.25 17.77 9.39
N SER A 40 15.50 17.31 9.45
CA SER A 40 15.88 15.97 8.97
C SER A 40 15.10 14.88 9.69
N LEU A 41 15.07 14.93 11.03
CA LEU A 41 14.39 13.94 11.85
C LEU A 41 12.87 13.98 11.65
N LEU A 42 12.28 15.17 11.54
CA LEU A 42 10.86 15.32 11.23
C LEU A 42 10.51 14.73 9.86
N SER A 43 11.33 15.02 8.83
CA SER A 43 11.15 14.48 7.48
C SER A 43 11.30 12.96 7.45
N ALA A 44 12.26 12.41 8.20
CA ALA A 44 12.43 10.96 8.32
C ALA A 44 11.24 10.29 9.01
N LEU A 45 10.71 10.87 10.08
CA LEU A 45 9.52 10.36 10.76
C LEU A 45 8.30 10.34 9.84
N ILE A 46 8.06 11.43 9.11
CA ILE A 46 6.97 11.50 8.12
C ILE A 46 7.16 10.43 7.05
N GLY A 47 8.37 10.31 6.50
CA GLY A 47 8.70 9.29 5.50
C GLY A 47 8.44 7.88 6.03
N PHE A 48 8.87 7.57 7.26
CA PHE A 48 8.65 6.28 7.89
C PHE A 48 7.16 5.99 8.15
N THR A 49 6.39 6.98 8.62
CA THR A 49 4.94 6.81 8.82
C THR A 49 4.21 6.54 7.50
N LEU A 50 4.57 7.26 6.43
CA LEU A 50 4.02 7.04 5.09
C LEU A 50 4.38 5.65 4.55
N LEU A 51 5.63 5.20 4.78
CA LEU A 51 6.08 3.86 4.40
C LEU A 51 5.33 2.76 5.17
N SER A 52 5.14 2.96 6.48
CA SER A 52 4.34 2.04 7.29
C SER A 52 2.88 1.97 6.78
N GLY A 53 2.29 3.12 6.45
CA GLY A 53 0.95 3.22 5.87
C GLY A 53 0.83 2.54 4.51
N SER A 54 1.84 2.66 3.64
CA SER A 54 1.83 1.99 2.32
C SER A 54 1.84 0.47 2.45
N LEU A 55 2.69 -0.08 3.33
CA LEU A 55 2.75 -1.52 3.60
C LEU A 55 1.43 -2.04 4.19
N TYR A 56 0.79 -1.27 5.06
CA TYR A 56 -0.52 -1.60 5.58
C TYR A 56 -1.60 -1.63 4.49
N ALA A 57 -1.60 -0.64 3.58
CA ALA A 57 -2.51 -0.61 2.44
C ALA A 57 -2.29 -1.79 1.48
N LEU A 58 -1.04 -2.21 1.23
CA LEU A 58 -0.74 -3.42 0.46
C LEU A 58 -1.28 -4.68 1.14
N LYS A 59 -1.15 -4.78 2.47
CA LYS A 59 -1.69 -5.90 3.23
C LYS A 59 -3.21 -5.99 3.10
N ILE A 60 -3.92 -4.86 3.19
CA ILE A 60 -5.37 -4.79 2.94
C ILE A 60 -5.69 -5.20 1.51
N SER A 61 -4.95 -4.69 0.53
CA SER A 61 -5.16 -5.05 -0.88
C SER A 61 -5.05 -6.56 -1.11
N ALA A 62 -4.01 -7.19 -0.56
CA ALA A 62 -3.80 -8.64 -0.69
C ALA A 62 -4.94 -9.44 -0.04
N TYR A 63 -5.45 -8.95 1.11
CA TYR A 63 -6.60 -9.55 1.78
C TYR A 63 -7.89 -9.44 0.96
N VAL A 64 -8.18 -8.27 0.39
CA VAL A 64 -9.35 -8.07 -0.48
C VAL A 64 -9.24 -8.95 -1.72
N TYR A 65 -8.05 -9.04 -2.33
CA TYR A 65 -7.79 -9.90 -3.47
C TYR A 65 -7.99 -11.39 -3.15
N SER A 66 -7.50 -11.87 -1.99
CA SER A 66 -7.64 -13.28 -1.61
C SER A 66 -9.10 -13.68 -1.36
N ILE A 67 -9.90 -12.78 -0.78
CA ILE A 67 -11.36 -12.97 -0.62
C ILE A 67 -12.05 -13.04 -1.97
N ALA A 68 -11.76 -12.09 -2.88
CA ALA A 68 -12.36 -12.07 -4.21
C ALA A 68 -12.06 -13.36 -4.98
N LYS A 69 -10.79 -13.81 -4.95
CA LYS A 69 -10.36 -15.05 -5.60
C LYS A 69 -10.99 -16.30 -4.98
N SER A 70 -11.18 -16.32 -3.67
CA SER A 70 -11.83 -17.44 -2.97
C SER A 70 -13.31 -17.58 -3.39
N ARG A 71 -14.01 -16.46 -3.61
CA ARG A 71 -15.40 -16.47 -4.12
C ARG A 71 -15.50 -17.04 -5.53
N GLU A 72 -14.65 -16.55 -6.45
CA GLU A 72 -14.62 -17.06 -7.83
C GLU A 72 -14.31 -18.56 -7.89
N THR A 73 -13.42 -19.05 -7.01
CA THR A 73 -13.07 -20.48 -6.95
C THR A 73 -14.21 -21.33 -6.37
N GLY A 74 -14.97 -20.79 -5.41
CA GLY A 74 -16.15 -21.43 -4.84
C GLY A 74 -17.31 -21.56 -5.83
N GLU A 75 -17.58 -20.51 -6.62
CA GLU A 75 -18.61 -20.52 -7.67
C GLU A 75 -18.29 -21.56 -8.76
N ARG A 76 -17.04 -21.64 -9.22
CA ARG A 76 -16.63 -22.64 -10.23
C ARG A 76 -16.76 -24.09 -9.74
N ARG A 77 -16.60 -24.35 -8.45
CA ARG A 77 -16.83 -25.70 -7.88
C ARG A 77 -18.32 -26.05 -7.77
N GLY A 78 -19.20 -25.06 -7.67
CA GLY A 78 -20.66 -25.27 -7.68
C GLY A 78 -21.19 -25.60 -9.07
N GLU A 79 -20.61 -25.01 -10.12
CA GLU A 79 -20.96 -25.35 -11.52
C GLU A 79 -20.45 -26.74 -11.94
N ASP A 80 -19.28 -27.17 -11.46
CA ASP A 80 -18.70 -28.48 -11.79
C ASP A 80 -19.39 -29.66 -11.05
N GLN A 81 -20.32 -29.36 -10.13
CA GLN A 81 -21.17 -30.34 -9.44
C GLN A 81 -22.65 -30.24 -9.85
N GLY A 82 -22.97 -29.52 -10.93
CA GLY A 82 -24.31 -29.42 -11.50
C GLY A 82 -24.81 -30.75 -12.07
N VAL A 83 -25.50 -31.50 -11.21
CA VAL A 83 -26.70 -32.29 -11.54
C VAL A 83 -27.85 -31.32 -11.80
#